data_AF-A0A9D6J4K4-F1
#
_entry.id   AF-A0A9D6J4K4-F1
#
_cell.length_a   1.000
_cell.length_b   1.000
_cell.length_c   1.000
_cell.angle_alpha   90.00
_cell.angle_beta   90.00
_cell.angle_gamma   90.00
#
_symmetry.space_group_name_H-M   'P 1'
#
loop_
_entity.id
_entity.type
_entity.pdbx_description
1 polymer ?
#
loop_
_entity_poly.entity_id
_entity_poly.type
_entity_poly.pdbx_seq_one_letter_code
_entity_poly.pdbx_strand_id
1 'polypeptide(L)'
;MPSGEIVVADSKNNRVQVLNSNGLFQRFISLSSGTPGLASFVSLIGGAWTASETVSQKASRMVKTKGEEENNNYSGPRLDLPIGLAFDKQARLFVSSSGNHRIWVFRFKDGALLNSIGKRGRGQGELDTPMDIDIRQDGTIAVADFGNRRVQLLDSLGKFIHEIYYKEETKKKELRSLAPRGVLWLPNGDLLVSYPTFHQVVCWNIKGVPIWQYGAFGKGKGELNEPSYMVQGPGENVIISDSRNHRLVEITNNGFFVKNFSGRGTTPGRVLSPRGLALSKEESLIISDQGNNRIHFFQLGKVASIIRDAKAFAIKDRWDDAMPRIEQALNLEPNQQDARDLMVNALHYFGDRSYQNENYSKAEESYRRVLIYNPQDNEVPKKLDAVFWAKNKDLIMRVGFALIGIITALILFWVIKTMFLRIVFSHK
;
A
#
# COMPACT_ATOMS: atom_id res chain seq x y z
N MET A 1 1.55 7.16 -16.49
CA MET A 1 1.24 8.20 -17.52
C MET A 1 1.60 9.58 -17.01
N PRO A 2 1.94 10.56 -17.86
CA PRO A 2 2.21 11.94 -17.45
C PRO A 2 1.02 12.63 -16.77
N SER A 3 -0.20 12.25 -17.13
CA SER A 3 -1.47 12.79 -16.64
C SER A 3 -1.94 12.24 -15.28
N GLY A 4 -1.25 11.24 -14.71
CA GLY A 4 -1.66 10.59 -13.46
C GLY A 4 -2.92 9.71 -13.55
N GLU A 5 -3.46 9.48 -14.76
CA GLU A 5 -4.59 8.58 -14.99
C GLU A 5 -4.23 7.12 -14.72
N ILE A 6 -5.21 6.36 -14.23
CA ILE A 6 -5.13 4.95 -13.87
C ILE A 6 -6.01 4.17 -14.85
N VAL A 7 -5.46 3.12 -15.45
CA VAL A 7 -6.20 2.28 -16.39
C VAL A 7 -6.42 0.91 -15.77
N VAL A 8 -7.66 0.44 -15.81
CA VAL A 8 -8.07 -0.82 -15.18
C VAL A 8 -8.76 -1.70 -16.22
N ALA A 9 -8.25 -2.91 -16.40
CA ALA A 9 -8.92 -3.94 -17.16
C ALA A 9 -9.97 -4.62 -16.27
N ASP A 10 -11.25 -4.40 -16.58
CA ASP A 10 -12.37 -5.01 -15.88
C ASP A 10 -12.81 -6.25 -16.65
N SER A 11 -12.07 -7.35 -16.44
CA SER A 11 -12.17 -8.56 -17.25
C SER A 11 -13.56 -9.18 -17.24
N LYS A 12 -14.27 -9.14 -16.11
CA LYS A 12 -15.62 -9.74 -15.99
C LYS A 12 -16.68 -8.97 -16.76
N ASN A 13 -16.50 -7.65 -16.90
CA ASN A 13 -17.41 -6.79 -17.63
C ASN A 13 -16.92 -6.51 -19.06
N ASN A 14 -15.86 -7.17 -19.52
CA ASN A 14 -15.37 -7.08 -20.89
C ASN A 14 -15.09 -5.63 -21.34
N ARG A 15 -14.47 -4.84 -20.47
CA ARG A 15 -14.18 -3.42 -20.70
C ARG A 15 -12.87 -2.96 -20.05
N VAL A 16 -12.36 -1.83 -20.53
CA VAL A 16 -11.26 -1.10 -19.88
C VAL A 16 -11.81 0.22 -19.36
N GLN A 17 -11.42 0.59 -18.14
CA GLN A 17 -11.85 1.81 -17.46
C GLN A 17 -10.66 2.73 -17.23
N VAL A 18 -10.88 4.04 -17.35
CA VAL A 18 -9.92 5.07 -17.00
C VAL A 18 -10.42 5.82 -15.77
N LEU A 19 -9.58 5.89 -14.75
CA LEU A 19 -9.80 6.62 -13.51
C LEU A 19 -8.78 7.77 -13.43
N ASN A 20 -9.11 8.82 -12.69
CA ASN A 20 -8.13 9.85 -12.32
C ASN A 20 -7.18 9.33 -11.23
N SER A 21 -6.20 10.15 -10.86
CA SER A 21 -5.21 9.83 -9.81
C SER A 21 -5.82 9.55 -8.43
N ASN A 22 -7.04 10.02 -8.18
CA ASN A 22 -7.78 9.80 -6.94
C ASN A 22 -8.69 8.57 -7.00
N GLY A 23 -8.67 7.81 -8.11
CA GLY A 23 -9.49 6.62 -8.31
C GLY A 23 -10.93 6.89 -8.72
N LEU A 24 -11.30 8.13 -9.07
CA LEU A 24 -12.62 8.45 -9.60
C LEU A 24 -12.71 8.09 -11.07
N PHE A 25 -13.83 7.47 -11.47
CA PHE A 25 -14.10 7.10 -12.85
C PHE A 25 -14.15 8.32 -13.78
N GLN A 26 -13.57 8.18 -14.98
CA GLN A 26 -13.60 9.20 -16.03
C GLN A 26 -14.30 8.70 -17.30
N ARG A 27 -13.82 7.59 -17.88
CA ARG A 27 -14.32 7.08 -19.16
C ARG A 27 -14.04 5.58 -19.34
N PHE A 28 -14.77 4.96 -20.25
CA PHE A 28 -14.45 3.62 -20.76
C PHE A 28 -13.60 3.69 -22.03
N ILE A 29 -12.83 2.63 -22.27
CA ILE A 29 -12.23 2.32 -23.57
C ILE A 29 -12.93 1.04 -24.04
N SER A 30 -13.72 1.14 -25.12
CA SER A 30 -14.50 0.04 -25.68
C SER A 30 -14.28 -0.06 -27.19
N LEU A 31 -14.49 -1.26 -27.73
CA LEU A 31 -14.43 -1.53 -29.18
C LEU A 31 -15.76 -1.22 -29.90
N SER A 32 -16.82 -0.88 -29.15
CA SER A 32 -18.13 -0.52 -29.70
C SER A 32 -18.57 0.87 -29.28
N SER A 33 -19.01 1.65 -30.27
CA SER A 33 -19.77 2.90 -30.15
C SER A 33 -21.20 2.70 -29.61
N GLY A 34 -21.47 1.61 -28.89
CA GLY A 34 -22.82 1.18 -28.47
C GLY A 34 -22.98 0.99 -26.95
N THR A 35 -21.93 1.20 -26.16
CA THR A 35 -22.13 1.59 -24.76
C THR A 35 -22.21 3.11 -24.75
N PRO A 36 -23.25 3.75 -24.18
CA PRO A 36 -23.20 5.18 -23.93
C PRO A 36 -22.03 5.43 -22.98
N GLY A 37 -20.87 5.74 -23.55
CA GLY A 37 -19.99 6.70 -22.96
C GLY A 37 -20.79 7.99 -22.90
N LEU A 38 -21.18 8.41 -21.70
CA LEU A 38 -21.33 9.83 -21.40
C LEU A 38 -19.93 10.44 -21.54
N ALA A 39 -19.36 10.69 -22.72
CA ALA A 39 -19.66 11.72 -23.71
C ALA A 39 -21.15 12.09 -23.93
N SER A 40 -21.71 12.78 -22.94
CA SER A 40 -22.67 13.86 -23.19
C SER A 40 -22.09 15.12 -22.55
N PHE A 41 -21.29 15.86 -23.30
CA PHE A 41 -21.20 17.30 -23.05
C PHE A 41 -22.55 17.87 -23.49
N VAL A 42 -23.34 18.34 -22.53
CA VAL A 42 -24.25 19.47 -22.81
C VAL A 42 -23.52 20.72 -22.36
N SER A 43 -23.48 21.68 -23.28
CA SER A 43 -22.86 23.00 -23.24
C SER A 43 -23.06 23.77 -21.92
N LEU A 44 -22.06 24.60 -21.61
CA LEU A 44 -22.15 25.74 -20.71
C LEU A 44 -23.40 26.58 -21.06
N ILE A 45 -24.33 26.72 -20.12
CA ILE A 45 -25.22 27.89 -19.99
C ILE A 45 -25.21 28.25 -18.49
N GLY A 46 -25.06 29.53 -18.21
CA GLY A 46 -24.54 30.02 -16.96
C GLY A 46 -25.49 29.95 -15.76
N GLY A 47 -24.90 30.18 -14.60
CA GLY A 47 -25.56 30.92 -13.53
C GLY A 47 -26.16 30.09 -12.40
N ALA A 48 -25.76 30.49 -11.19
CA ALA A 48 -26.41 30.30 -9.90
C ALA A 48 -26.20 28.96 -9.17
N TRP A 49 -25.47 29.11 -8.05
CA TRP A 49 -25.50 28.24 -6.88
C TRP A 49 -26.88 28.22 -6.25
N THR A 50 -27.36 27.03 -5.86
CA THR A 50 -28.14 26.84 -4.62
C THR A 50 -27.88 25.43 -4.06
N ALA A 51 -27.59 25.39 -2.76
CA ALA A 51 -27.61 24.18 -1.95
C ALA A 51 -29.05 23.91 -1.48
N SER A 52 -29.46 22.64 -1.38
CA SER A 52 -30.51 22.23 -0.43
C SER A 52 -30.45 20.73 -0.16
N GLU A 53 -30.85 20.42 1.07
CA GLU A 53 -30.51 19.28 1.89
C GLU A 53 -31.66 18.24 1.93
N THR A 54 -31.31 16.98 2.23
CA THR A 54 -32.07 15.98 3.02
C THR A 54 -33.16 15.03 2.44
N VAL A 55 -32.91 13.74 2.78
CA VAL A 55 -33.80 12.59 3.12
C VAL A 55 -34.74 11.99 2.05
N SER A 56 -34.48 10.72 1.67
CA SER A 56 -35.28 9.58 2.19
C SER A 56 -34.78 8.22 1.69
N GLN A 57 -34.45 7.35 2.65
CA GLN A 57 -34.32 5.91 2.45
C GLN A 57 -35.67 5.33 1.98
N LYS A 58 -35.67 4.63 0.85
CA LYS A 58 -36.61 3.53 0.62
C LYS A 58 -35.92 2.42 -0.15
N ALA A 59 -35.73 1.31 0.55
CA ALA A 59 -35.33 0.03 -0.02
C ALA A 59 -36.32 -0.37 -1.13
N SER A 60 -35.85 -0.44 -2.37
CA SER A 60 -36.59 -1.02 -3.48
C SER A 60 -36.24 -2.50 -3.60
N ARG A 61 -37.23 -3.32 -3.24
CA ARG A 61 -37.37 -4.75 -3.58
C ARG A 61 -36.82 -5.06 -4.97
N MET A 62 -35.88 -6.00 -5.06
CA MET A 62 -35.55 -6.68 -6.31
C MET A 62 -36.78 -7.45 -6.80
N VAL A 63 -37.45 -6.91 -7.81
CA VAL A 63 -38.32 -7.70 -8.68
C VAL A 63 -37.40 -8.52 -9.58
N LYS A 64 -37.41 -9.85 -9.42
CA LYS A 64 -36.85 -10.78 -10.39
C LYS A 64 -37.73 -10.76 -11.64
N THR A 65 -37.37 -9.99 -12.65
CA THR A 65 -37.92 -10.17 -13.99
C THR A 65 -37.18 -11.33 -14.66
N LYS A 66 -37.95 -12.32 -15.12
CA LYS A 66 -37.50 -13.46 -15.92
C LYS A 66 -36.94 -12.97 -17.26
N GLY A 67 -35.84 -13.60 -17.66
CA GLY A 67 -35.23 -13.65 -19.00
C GLY A 67 -35.80 -12.72 -20.07
N GLU A 68 -35.09 -11.62 -20.28
CA GLU A 68 -34.87 -11.11 -21.63
C GLU A 68 -33.47 -11.60 -22.03
N GLU A 69 -33.43 -12.60 -22.90
CA GLU A 69 -32.23 -12.88 -23.68
C GLU A 69 -31.96 -11.63 -24.52
N GLU A 70 -30.97 -10.84 -24.12
CA GLU A 70 -30.39 -9.83 -24.99
C GLU A 70 -29.83 -10.55 -26.22
N ASN A 71 -30.64 -10.65 -27.27
CA ASN A 71 -30.20 -10.90 -28.64
C ASN A 71 -29.34 -9.70 -29.09
N ASN A 72 -28.12 -9.64 -28.57
CA ASN A 72 -27.10 -8.67 -28.93
C ASN A 72 -26.51 -9.07 -30.29
N ASN A 73 -27.26 -8.82 -31.36
CA ASN A 73 -26.78 -8.89 -32.74
C ASN A 73 -25.89 -7.67 -33.06
N TYR A 74 -24.86 -7.45 -32.24
CA TYR A 74 -23.78 -6.51 -32.52
C TYR A 74 -22.69 -7.23 -33.31
N SER A 75 -22.56 -6.89 -34.60
CA SER A 75 -21.57 -7.44 -35.53
C SER A 75 -20.22 -6.69 -35.51
N GLY A 76 -19.92 -5.97 -34.42
CA GLY A 76 -18.66 -5.23 -34.24
C GLY A 76 -17.66 -5.94 -33.32
N PRO A 77 -16.36 -5.60 -33.39
CA PRO A 77 -15.37 -6.15 -32.47
C PRO A 77 -15.73 -5.77 -31.01
N ARG A 78 -15.59 -6.72 -30.09
CA ARG A 78 -15.83 -6.54 -28.64
C ARG A 78 -14.64 -7.05 -27.86
N LEU A 79 -14.26 -6.35 -26.79
CA LEU A 79 -13.21 -6.80 -25.89
C LEU A 79 -13.73 -8.03 -25.16
N ASP A 80 -12.96 -9.11 -25.12
CA ASP A 80 -13.34 -10.30 -24.36
C ASP A 80 -12.23 -10.69 -23.40
N LEU A 81 -12.54 -10.70 -22.11
CA LEU A 81 -11.59 -10.91 -21.02
C LEU A 81 -10.30 -10.07 -21.19
N PRO A 82 -10.39 -8.72 -21.19
CA PRO A 82 -9.20 -7.88 -21.15
C PRO A 82 -8.44 -8.11 -19.84
N ILE A 83 -7.13 -8.30 -19.88
CA ILE A 83 -6.32 -8.59 -18.69
C ILE A 83 -5.09 -7.67 -18.60
N GLY A 84 -4.10 -7.86 -19.46
CA GLY A 84 -2.85 -7.11 -19.47
C GLY A 84 -3.00 -5.76 -20.15
N LEU A 85 -2.29 -4.76 -19.62
CA LEU A 85 -2.32 -3.38 -20.10
C LEU A 85 -0.89 -2.86 -20.19
N ALA A 86 -0.53 -2.30 -21.34
CA ALA A 86 0.76 -1.64 -21.51
C ALA A 86 0.62 -0.38 -22.36
N PHE A 87 1.55 0.56 -22.15
CA PHE A 87 1.65 1.76 -22.95
C PHE A 87 2.97 1.77 -23.70
N ASP A 88 2.95 2.27 -24.93
CA ASP A 88 4.17 2.60 -25.64
C ASP A 88 4.56 4.08 -25.46
N LYS A 89 5.68 4.46 -26.08
CA LYS A 89 6.20 5.84 -26.05
C LYS A 89 5.27 6.86 -26.72
N GLN A 90 4.35 6.42 -27.58
CA GLN A 90 3.37 7.27 -28.26
C GLN A 90 2.05 7.37 -27.48
N ALA A 91 2.01 6.85 -26.24
CA ALA A 91 0.81 6.80 -25.40
C ALA A 91 -0.36 6.04 -26.07
N ARG A 92 -0.06 5.04 -26.91
CA ARG A 92 -1.04 4.05 -27.36
C ARG A 92 -1.22 3.01 -26.25
N LEU A 93 -2.46 2.65 -25.99
CA LEU A 93 -2.80 1.61 -25.02
C LEU A 93 -2.90 0.27 -25.72
N PHE A 94 -2.08 -0.68 -25.29
CA PHE A 94 -2.15 -2.07 -25.70
C PHE A 94 -2.93 -2.82 -24.62
N VAL A 95 -3.86 -3.68 -25.05
CA VAL A 95 -4.72 -4.47 -24.17
C VAL A 95 -4.66 -5.92 -24.62
N SER A 96 -4.11 -6.81 -23.80
CA SER A 96 -4.23 -8.25 -24.07
C SER A 96 -5.66 -8.70 -23.77
N SER A 97 -6.31 -9.25 -24.78
CA SER A 97 -7.66 -9.81 -24.67
C SER A 97 -7.54 -11.32 -24.72
N SER A 98 -7.61 -11.93 -23.55
CA SER A 98 -7.41 -13.36 -23.40
C SER A 98 -8.50 -14.16 -24.12
N GLY A 99 -9.75 -13.66 -24.11
CA GLY A 99 -10.88 -14.30 -24.80
C GLY A 99 -10.84 -14.12 -26.32
N ASN A 100 -10.31 -13.00 -26.84
CA ASN A 100 -10.12 -12.81 -28.28
C ASN A 100 -8.82 -13.42 -28.83
N HIS A 101 -7.95 -13.94 -27.97
CA HIS A 101 -6.62 -14.48 -28.32
C HIS A 101 -5.79 -13.49 -29.17
N ARG A 102 -5.80 -12.21 -28.78
CA ARG A 102 -5.07 -11.14 -29.48
C ARG A 102 -4.80 -9.95 -28.57
N ILE A 103 -4.01 -9.00 -29.06
CA ILE A 103 -3.78 -7.72 -28.42
C ILE A 103 -4.50 -6.63 -29.21
N TRP A 104 -5.27 -5.78 -28.53
CA TRP A 104 -5.92 -4.62 -29.13
C TRP A 104 -5.11 -3.35 -28.83
N VAL A 105 -4.97 -2.48 -29.83
CA VAL A 105 -4.20 -1.24 -29.72
C VAL A 105 -5.14 -0.05 -29.89
N PHE A 106 -5.18 0.82 -28.88
CA PHE A 106 -6.07 1.98 -28.83
C PHE A 106 -5.29 3.28 -28.77
N ARG A 107 -5.85 4.34 -29.35
CA ARG A 107 -5.46 5.70 -29.04
C ARG A 107 -6.04 6.06 -27.68
N PHE A 108 -5.18 6.36 -26.71
CA PHE A 108 -5.64 6.54 -25.33
C PHE A 108 -6.50 7.79 -25.09
N LYS A 109 -6.28 8.85 -25.90
CA LYS A 109 -6.97 10.15 -25.74
C LYS A 109 -8.49 10.03 -25.87
N ASP A 110 -8.95 9.29 -26.87
CA ASP A 110 -10.37 9.17 -27.23
C ASP A 110 -10.88 7.72 -27.24
N GLY A 111 -10.01 6.74 -26.97
CA GLY A 111 -10.36 5.32 -26.95
C GLY A 111 -10.53 4.70 -28.33
N ALA A 112 -10.15 5.39 -29.41
CA ALA A 112 -10.31 4.87 -30.75
C ALA A 112 -9.44 3.62 -30.98
N LEU A 113 -10.02 2.56 -31.54
CA LEU A 113 -9.27 1.40 -32.01
C LEU A 113 -8.32 1.82 -33.15
N LEU A 114 -7.04 1.49 -33.00
CA LEU A 114 -6.02 1.74 -34.02
C LEU A 114 -5.71 0.48 -34.82
N ASN A 115 -5.45 -0.63 -34.14
CA ASN A 115 -5.11 -1.91 -34.77
C ASN A 115 -5.27 -3.08 -33.78
N SER A 116 -5.04 -4.31 -34.26
CA SER A 116 -4.86 -5.51 -33.45
C SER A 116 -3.58 -6.24 -33.83
N ILE A 117 -2.95 -6.90 -32.85
CA ILE A 117 -1.77 -7.74 -33.04
C ILE A 117 -2.13 -9.19 -32.73
N GLY A 118 -1.75 -10.06 -33.64
CA GLY A 118 -1.96 -11.51 -33.56
C GLY A 118 -3.39 -11.96 -33.82
N LYS A 119 -3.55 -13.28 -33.79
CA LYS A 119 -4.81 -14.01 -33.95
C LYS A 119 -4.71 -15.32 -33.17
N ARG A 120 -5.83 -16.00 -32.94
CA ARG A 120 -5.82 -17.32 -32.28
C ARG A 120 -4.95 -18.29 -33.08
N GLY A 121 -4.01 -18.95 -32.40
CA GLY A 121 -3.19 -19.98 -33.01
C GLY A 121 -1.92 -20.28 -32.21
N ARG A 122 -1.00 -21.02 -32.84
CA ARG A 122 0.25 -21.50 -32.22
C ARG A 122 1.51 -21.10 -32.98
N GLY A 123 1.35 -20.56 -34.19
CA GLY A 123 2.45 -20.08 -35.03
C GLY A 123 3.09 -18.80 -34.50
N GLN A 124 4.14 -18.35 -35.18
CA GLN A 124 4.82 -17.09 -34.88
C GLN A 124 3.85 -15.91 -35.04
N GLY A 125 3.76 -15.05 -34.03
CA GLY A 125 2.81 -13.93 -34.00
C GLY A 125 1.34 -14.33 -33.80
N GLU A 126 1.03 -15.63 -33.72
CA GLU A 126 -0.27 -16.11 -33.26
C GLU A 126 -0.25 -16.28 -31.73
N LEU A 127 -1.40 -16.07 -31.10
CA LEU A 127 -1.54 -16.02 -29.65
C LEU A 127 -2.64 -17.00 -29.20
N ASP A 128 -2.53 -17.52 -27.99
CA ASP A 128 -3.57 -18.29 -27.33
C ASP A 128 -3.69 -17.86 -25.87
N THR A 129 -4.77 -17.15 -25.54
CA THR A 129 -5.05 -16.66 -24.18
C THR A 129 -3.89 -15.79 -23.64
N PRO A 130 -3.48 -14.70 -24.33
CA PRO A 130 -2.44 -13.83 -23.82
C PRO A 130 -2.88 -13.21 -22.49
N MET A 131 -2.05 -13.34 -21.45
CA MET A 131 -2.38 -12.90 -20.09
C MET A 131 -1.84 -11.52 -19.76
N ASP A 132 -0.64 -11.21 -20.25
CA ASP A 132 0.04 -9.96 -19.93
C ASP A 132 0.94 -9.49 -21.07
N ILE A 133 1.26 -8.21 -21.04
CA ILE A 133 2.08 -7.53 -22.03
C ILE A 133 2.94 -6.46 -21.34
N ASP A 134 4.18 -6.33 -21.80
CA ASP A 134 5.00 -5.19 -21.44
C ASP A 134 5.83 -4.71 -22.63
N ILE A 135 6.08 -3.41 -22.70
CA ILE A 135 6.69 -2.75 -23.87
C ILE A 135 7.97 -2.07 -23.44
N ARG A 136 9.09 -2.55 -23.98
CA ARG A 136 10.41 -1.99 -23.74
C ARG A 136 10.53 -0.63 -24.43
N GLN A 137 11.46 0.20 -23.96
CA GLN A 137 11.70 1.53 -24.52
C GLN A 137 12.02 1.54 -26.02
N ASP A 138 12.62 0.50 -26.58
CA ASP A 138 12.88 0.38 -28.02
C ASP A 138 11.65 -0.01 -28.85
N GLY A 139 10.50 -0.26 -28.20
CA GLY A 139 9.26 -0.71 -28.83
C GLY A 139 9.12 -2.23 -28.89
N THR A 140 10.05 -3.00 -28.32
CA THR A 140 9.92 -4.47 -28.23
C THR A 140 8.80 -4.84 -27.27
N ILE A 141 7.84 -5.62 -27.74
CA ILE A 141 6.68 -6.07 -26.98
C ILE A 141 6.94 -7.49 -26.48
N ALA A 142 6.91 -7.70 -25.17
CA ALA A 142 6.86 -9.04 -24.58
C ALA A 142 5.41 -9.43 -24.32
N VAL A 143 5.03 -10.65 -24.69
CA VAL A 143 3.66 -11.17 -24.51
C VAL A 143 3.71 -12.49 -23.75
N ALA A 144 3.05 -12.55 -22.58
CA ALA A 144 2.83 -13.79 -21.85
C ALA A 144 1.70 -14.60 -22.53
N ASP A 145 2.09 -15.48 -23.46
CA ASP A 145 1.20 -16.31 -24.26
C ASP A 145 0.84 -17.60 -23.48
N PHE A 146 -0.04 -17.44 -22.48
CA PHE A 146 -0.31 -18.45 -21.45
C PHE A 146 -0.81 -19.79 -22.00
N GLY A 147 -1.73 -19.77 -22.97
CA GLY A 147 -2.29 -20.99 -23.58
C GLY A 147 -1.24 -21.79 -24.36
N ASN A 148 -0.34 -21.09 -25.05
CA ASN A 148 0.78 -21.69 -25.77
C ASN A 148 2.01 -21.97 -24.89
N ARG A 149 2.00 -21.53 -23.62
CA ARG A 149 3.05 -21.75 -22.62
C ARG A 149 4.43 -21.25 -23.08
N ARG A 150 4.43 -20.03 -23.62
CA ARG A 150 5.64 -19.33 -24.10
C ARG A 150 5.52 -17.85 -23.82
N VAL A 151 6.66 -17.17 -23.88
CA VAL A 151 6.70 -15.71 -24.04
C VAL A 151 7.08 -15.41 -25.48
N GLN A 152 6.34 -14.56 -26.16
CA GLN A 152 6.71 -14.07 -27.49
C GLN A 152 7.22 -12.64 -27.41
N LEU A 153 8.33 -12.36 -28.09
CA LEU A 153 8.86 -11.03 -28.32
C LEU A 153 8.46 -10.59 -29.72
N LEU A 154 7.81 -9.44 -29.81
CA LEU A 154 7.34 -8.83 -31.05
C LEU A 154 7.96 -7.44 -31.23
N ASP A 155 8.08 -6.99 -32.47
CA ASP A 155 8.45 -5.60 -32.74
C ASP A 155 7.29 -4.63 -32.50
N SER A 156 7.54 -3.34 -32.66
CA SER A 156 6.54 -2.28 -32.49
C SER A 156 5.36 -2.34 -33.48
N LEU A 157 5.49 -3.15 -34.55
CA LEU A 157 4.45 -3.43 -35.55
C LEU A 157 3.73 -4.75 -35.28
N GLY A 158 4.12 -5.49 -34.24
CA GLY A 158 3.55 -6.78 -33.87
C GLY A 158 4.12 -7.97 -34.66
N LYS A 159 5.23 -7.80 -35.38
CA LYS A 159 5.91 -8.92 -36.07
C LYS A 159 6.77 -9.69 -35.08
N PHE A 160 6.81 -11.01 -35.26
CA PHE A 160 7.60 -11.91 -34.45
C PHE A 160 9.10 -11.60 -34.51
N ILE A 161 9.76 -11.57 -33.34
CA ILE A 161 11.22 -11.46 -33.19
C ILE A 161 11.77 -12.78 -32.63
N HIS A 162 11.26 -13.21 -31.48
CA HIS A 162 11.80 -14.35 -30.72
C HIS A 162 10.73 -14.97 -29.82
N GLU A 163 10.96 -16.20 -29.35
CA GLU A 163 10.14 -16.84 -28.31
C GLU A 163 10.98 -17.53 -27.24
N ILE A 164 10.44 -17.53 -26.03
CA ILE A 164 11.07 -18.11 -24.84
C ILE A 164 10.16 -19.22 -24.32
N TYR A 165 10.70 -20.44 -24.27
CA TYR A 165 10.09 -21.57 -23.60
C TYR A 165 10.87 -21.88 -22.33
N TYR A 166 10.19 -21.88 -21.20
CA TYR A 166 10.75 -22.36 -19.96
C TYR A 166 10.16 -23.71 -19.62
N LYS A 167 11.02 -24.73 -19.51
CA LYS A 167 10.61 -26.11 -19.25
C LYS A 167 11.14 -26.55 -17.91
N GLU A 168 10.28 -27.20 -17.14
CA GLU A 168 10.64 -27.80 -15.85
C GLU A 168 10.16 -29.25 -15.79
N GLU A 169 10.86 -30.06 -15.01
CA GLU A 169 10.46 -31.43 -14.76
C GLU A 169 9.27 -31.46 -13.81
N THR A 170 8.20 -32.12 -14.24
CA THR A 170 7.01 -32.29 -13.39
C THR A 170 7.21 -33.41 -12.37
N LYS A 171 6.32 -33.50 -11.37
CA LYS A 171 6.28 -34.62 -10.41
C LYS A 171 6.18 -36.01 -11.08
N LYS A 172 5.76 -36.07 -12.34
CA LYS A 172 5.68 -37.30 -13.16
C LYS A 172 6.94 -37.58 -13.97
N LYS A 173 8.03 -36.83 -13.75
CA LYS A 173 9.29 -36.90 -14.50
C LYS A 173 9.18 -36.55 -15.98
N GLU A 174 8.18 -35.74 -16.33
CA GLU A 174 8.01 -35.23 -17.69
C GLU A 174 8.47 -33.77 -17.76
N LEU A 175 9.32 -33.45 -18.74
CA LEU A 175 9.72 -32.08 -19.03
C LEU A 175 8.57 -31.35 -19.74
N ARG A 176 8.02 -30.30 -19.12
CA ARG A 176 6.90 -29.53 -19.67
C ARG A 176 7.16 -28.04 -19.69
N SER A 177 6.75 -27.37 -20.76
CA SER A 177 6.74 -25.92 -20.82
C SER A 177 5.76 -25.34 -19.79
N LEU A 178 6.19 -24.30 -19.11
CA LEU A 178 5.43 -23.60 -18.08
C LEU A 178 4.63 -22.45 -18.68
N ALA A 179 3.42 -22.25 -18.18
CA ALA A 179 2.56 -21.17 -18.64
C ALA A 179 2.98 -19.86 -17.95
N PRO A 180 3.52 -18.87 -18.69
CA PRO A 180 3.84 -17.58 -18.11
C PRO A 180 2.56 -16.79 -17.87
N ARG A 181 2.56 -15.94 -16.83
CA ARG A 181 1.41 -15.06 -16.55
C ARG A 181 1.72 -13.60 -16.73
N GLY A 182 2.74 -13.10 -16.03
CA GLY A 182 3.14 -11.69 -16.05
C GLY A 182 4.52 -11.52 -16.70
N VAL A 183 4.72 -10.39 -17.36
CA VAL A 183 5.98 -10.00 -18.00
C VAL A 183 6.35 -8.59 -17.57
N LEU A 184 7.64 -8.33 -17.35
CA LEU A 184 8.16 -7.01 -16.98
C LEU A 184 9.56 -6.82 -17.56
N TRP A 185 9.75 -5.80 -18.38
CA TRP A 185 11.06 -5.33 -18.81
C TRP A 185 11.74 -4.57 -17.68
N LEU A 186 12.93 -5.02 -17.29
CA LEU A 186 13.77 -4.35 -16.33
C LEU A 186 14.56 -3.20 -17.02
N PRO A 187 14.97 -2.16 -16.27
CA PRO A 187 15.71 -1.02 -16.82
C PRO A 187 17.00 -1.40 -17.54
N ASN A 188 17.66 -2.48 -17.11
CA ASN A 188 18.86 -3.02 -17.73
C ASN A 188 18.61 -3.71 -19.09
N GLY A 189 17.35 -3.95 -19.46
CA GLY A 189 16.96 -4.60 -20.70
C GLY A 189 16.67 -6.10 -20.59
N ASP A 190 16.76 -6.67 -19.40
CA ASP A 190 16.34 -8.05 -19.15
C ASP A 190 14.83 -8.15 -18.97
N LEU A 191 14.30 -9.35 -19.17
CA LEU A 191 12.87 -9.65 -19.07
C LEU A 191 12.60 -10.54 -17.87
N LEU A 192 11.79 -10.04 -16.94
CA LEU A 192 11.29 -10.83 -15.83
C LEU A 192 9.93 -11.45 -16.17
N VAL A 193 9.79 -12.75 -15.92
CA VAL A 193 8.58 -13.52 -16.25
C VAL A 193 8.10 -14.29 -15.04
N SER A 194 6.80 -14.24 -14.75
CA SER A 194 6.20 -15.02 -13.67
C SER A 194 5.61 -16.36 -14.16
N TYR A 195 5.85 -17.41 -13.38
CA TYR A 195 5.36 -18.76 -13.64
C TYR A 195 4.54 -19.26 -12.44
N PRO A 196 3.22 -18.96 -12.40
CA PRO A 196 2.39 -19.21 -11.23
C PRO A 196 2.35 -20.68 -10.80
N THR A 197 2.33 -21.61 -11.76
CA THR A 197 2.24 -23.05 -11.50
C THR A 197 3.49 -23.64 -10.84
N PHE A 198 4.62 -22.93 -10.90
CA PHE A 198 5.87 -23.33 -10.25
C PHE A 198 6.27 -22.36 -9.13
N HIS A 199 5.39 -21.42 -8.77
CA HIS A 199 5.58 -20.51 -7.66
C HIS A 199 6.90 -19.72 -7.74
N GLN A 200 7.24 -19.24 -8.93
CA GLN A 200 8.51 -18.56 -9.17
C GLN A 200 8.41 -17.45 -10.23
N VAL A 201 9.42 -16.60 -10.23
CA VAL A 201 9.73 -15.66 -11.30
C VAL A 201 11.14 -15.94 -11.83
N VAL A 202 11.35 -15.75 -13.12
CA VAL A 202 12.64 -16.00 -13.77
C VAL A 202 13.00 -14.81 -14.64
N CYS A 203 14.23 -14.33 -14.50
CA CYS A 203 14.80 -13.26 -15.29
C CYS A 203 15.54 -13.83 -16.50
N TRP A 204 15.32 -13.26 -17.66
CA TRP A 204 15.83 -13.71 -18.95
C TRP A 204 16.55 -12.58 -19.64
N ASN A 205 17.67 -12.87 -20.29
CA ASN A 205 18.21 -11.92 -21.25
C ASN A 205 17.40 -11.93 -22.55
N ILE A 206 17.64 -10.95 -23.43
CA ILE A 206 16.95 -10.82 -24.72
C ILE A 206 17.09 -12.04 -25.64
N LYS A 207 18.12 -12.88 -25.44
CA LYS A 207 18.35 -14.11 -26.21
C LYS A 207 17.53 -15.30 -25.69
N GLY A 208 16.84 -15.16 -24.56
CA GLY A 208 16.07 -16.23 -23.93
C GLY A 208 16.91 -17.16 -23.07
N VAL A 209 18.05 -16.70 -22.55
CA VAL A 209 18.83 -17.45 -21.55
C VAL A 209 18.44 -16.98 -20.14
N PRO A 210 18.11 -17.90 -19.21
CA PRO A 210 17.77 -17.53 -17.83
C PRO A 210 19.03 -17.00 -17.11
N ILE A 211 18.88 -15.90 -16.39
CA ILE A 211 19.94 -15.22 -15.64
C ILE A 211 19.87 -15.61 -14.17
N TRP A 212 18.69 -15.45 -13.56
CA TRP A 212 18.42 -15.80 -12.18
C TRP A 212 16.94 -16.13 -12.00
N GLN A 213 16.62 -16.81 -10.90
CA GLN A 213 15.27 -17.17 -10.52
C GLN A 213 15.01 -16.84 -9.06
N TYR A 214 13.75 -16.55 -8.73
CA TYR A 214 13.31 -16.30 -7.37
C TYR A 214 11.96 -16.98 -7.11
N GLY A 215 11.89 -17.75 -6.04
CA GLY A 215 10.66 -18.43 -5.61
C GLY A 215 10.82 -19.92 -5.42
N ALA A 216 10.13 -20.42 -4.41
CA ALA A 216 9.76 -21.82 -4.20
C ALA A 216 8.37 -21.83 -3.56
N PHE A 217 7.64 -22.94 -3.65
CA PHE A 217 6.32 -23.02 -3.02
C PHE A 217 6.42 -22.80 -1.51
N GLY A 218 5.69 -21.81 -0.99
CA GLY A 218 5.54 -21.61 0.45
C GLY A 218 5.14 -20.19 0.84
N LYS A 219 5.50 -19.76 2.05
CA LYS A 219 5.14 -18.47 2.68
C LYS A 219 6.32 -17.76 3.35
N GLY A 220 7.48 -18.39 3.46
CA GLY A 220 8.71 -17.86 4.04
C GLY A 220 9.41 -16.82 3.17
N LYS A 221 10.67 -16.53 3.54
CA LYS A 221 11.59 -15.71 2.73
C LYS A 221 12.06 -16.53 1.53
N GLY A 222 12.09 -15.94 0.34
CA GLY A 222 12.43 -16.68 -0.89
C GLY A 222 11.29 -17.55 -1.43
N GLU A 223 10.15 -17.62 -0.74
CA GLU A 223 9.00 -18.44 -1.13
C GLU A 223 7.85 -17.59 -1.70
N LEU A 224 7.15 -18.15 -2.68
CA LEU A 224 5.98 -17.56 -3.33
C LEU A 224 4.87 -18.62 -3.43
N ASN A 225 3.68 -18.17 -3.80
CA ASN A 225 2.54 -19.03 -4.06
C ASN A 225 1.67 -18.44 -5.19
N GLU A 226 1.86 -18.97 -6.40
CA GLU A 226 1.19 -18.52 -7.63
C GLU A 226 1.37 -17.00 -7.85
N PRO A 227 2.64 -16.54 -8.01
CA PRO A 227 2.89 -15.14 -8.35
C PRO A 227 2.21 -14.80 -9.69
N SER A 228 1.58 -13.63 -9.76
CA SER A 228 0.87 -13.19 -10.96
C SER A 228 1.61 -12.09 -11.74
N TYR A 229 1.53 -10.84 -11.30
CA TYR A 229 2.12 -9.70 -12.02
C TYR A 229 3.25 -9.08 -11.20
N MET A 230 4.03 -8.25 -11.89
CA MET A 230 5.21 -7.60 -11.35
C MET A 230 5.22 -6.15 -11.80
N VAL A 231 5.82 -5.28 -11.00
CA VAL A 231 6.04 -3.88 -11.39
C VAL A 231 7.40 -3.41 -10.86
N GLN A 232 8.01 -2.49 -11.60
CA GLN A 232 9.18 -1.78 -11.12
C GLN A 232 8.79 -0.91 -9.91
N GLY A 233 9.37 -1.23 -8.76
CA GLY A 233 9.31 -0.48 -7.51
C GLY A 233 10.40 0.60 -7.39
N PRO A 234 10.39 1.36 -6.29
CA PRO A 234 11.41 2.37 -5.97
C PRO A 234 12.82 1.77 -5.91
N GLY A 235 13.84 2.56 -6.28
CA GLY A 235 15.25 2.14 -6.19
C GLY A 235 15.61 0.94 -7.06
N GLU A 236 14.92 0.76 -8.19
CA GLU A 236 15.07 -0.39 -9.11
C GLU A 236 14.68 -1.76 -8.52
N ASN A 237 14.07 -1.80 -7.34
CA ASN A 237 13.49 -3.05 -6.80
C ASN A 237 12.28 -3.49 -7.62
N VAL A 238 11.96 -4.77 -7.61
CA VAL A 238 10.76 -5.34 -8.24
C VAL A 238 9.75 -5.72 -7.16
N ILE A 239 8.49 -5.36 -7.39
CA ILE A 239 7.37 -5.77 -6.54
C ILE A 239 6.56 -6.83 -7.27
N ILE A 240 6.34 -7.95 -6.61
CA ILE A 240 5.64 -9.13 -7.13
C ILE A 240 4.31 -9.30 -6.39
N SER A 241 3.24 -9.55 -7.13
CA SER A 241 1.96 -9.96 -6.56
C SER A 241 1.99 -11.45 -6.23
N ASP A 242 2.15 -11.81 -4.96
CA ASP A 242 2.12 -13.19 -4.47
C ASP A 242 0.67 -13.60 -4.15
N SER A 243 -0.07 -13.92 -5.22
CA SER A 243 -1.53 -13.89 -5.23
C SER A 243 -2.17 -14.85 -4.21
N ARG A 244 -1.70 -16.10 -4.11
CA ARG A 244 -2.31 -17.08 -3.19
C ARG A 244 -1.87 -16.92 -1.74
N ASN A 245 -0.77 -16.22 -1.48
CA ASN A 245 -0.41 -15.80 -0.14
C ASN A 245 -1.05 -14.46 0.26
N HIS A 246 -1.76 -13.81 -0.66
CA HIS A 246 -2.47 -12.55 -0.43
C HIS A 246 -1.55 -11.45 0.10
N ARG A 247 -0.35 -11.35 -0.49
CA ARG A 247 0.67 -10.39 -0.10
C ARG A 247 1.40 -9.84 -1.31
N LEU A 248 2.25 -8.86 -1.07
CA LEU A 248 3.24 -8.36 -2.02
C LEU A 248 4.64 -8.70 -1.51
N VAL A 249 5.53 -8.98 -2.46
CA VAL A 249 6.93 -9.30 -2.19
C VAL A 249 7.80 -8.31 -2.95
N GLU A 250 8.69 -7.64 -2.24
CA GLU A 250 9.71 -6.78 -2.84
C GLU A 250 11.04 -7.53 -2.88
N ILE A 251 11.65 -7.53 -4.07
CA ILE A 251 12.97 -8.10 -4.34
C ILE A 251 13.84 -7.04 -5.02
N THR A 252 15.16 -7.19 -4.94
CA THR A 252 16.09 -6.38 -5.74
C THR A 252 16.03 -6.78 -7.22
N ASN A 253 16.55 -5.93 -8.11
CA ASN A 253 16.71 -6.24 -9.54
C ASN A 253 17.59 -7.48 -9.83
N ASN A 254 18.34 -7.96 -8.84
CA ASN A 254 19.20 -9.14 -8.93
C ASN A 254 18.61 -10.38 -8.21
N GLY A 255 17.33 -10.34 -7.82
CA GLY A 255 16.63 -11.51 -7.28
C GLY A 255 16.80 -11.73 -5.78
N PHE A 256 17.35 -10.78 -5.02
CA PHE A 256 17.46 -10.89 -3.56
C PHE A 256 16.21 -10.38 -2.85
N PHE A 257 15.73 -11.11 -1.83
CA PHE A 257 14.60 -10.73 -1.00
C PHE A 257 14.85 -9.41 -0.24
N VAL A 258 13.89 -8.49 -0.29
CA VAL A 258 13.89 -7.26 0.52
C VAL A 258 12.89 -7.40 1.66
N LYS A 259 11.59 -7.48 1.33
CA LYS A 259 10.52 -7.59 2.32
C LYS A 259 9.24 -8.17 1.75
N ASN A 260 8.40 -8.67 2.65
CA ASN A 260 6.99 -8.94 2.37
C ASN A 260 6.16 -7.85 3.01
N PHE A 261 5.10 -7.42 2.34
CA PHE A 261 4.15 -6.45 2.91
C PHE A 261 2.73 -6.74 2.45
N SER A 262 1.77 -6.10 3.12
CA SER A 262 0.36 -6.47 3.09
C SER A 262 0.06 -7.84 3.74
N GLY A 263 -1.13 -8.39 3.52
CA GLY A 263 -1.57 -9.70 3.99
C GLY A 263 -3.06 -9.88 3.76
N ARG A 264 -3.56 -11.10 3.96
CA ARG A 264 -4.96 -11.43 3.75
C ARG A 264 -5.89 -10.51 4.54
N GLY A 265 -6.86 -9.87 3.88
CA GLY A 265 -7.93 -9.15 4.55
C GLY A 265 -8.62 -8.10 3.66
N THR A 266 -9.57 -7.38 4.26
CA THR A 266 -10.37 -6.32 3.63
C THR A 266 -10.07 -4.93 4.20
N THR A 267 -9.37 -4.84 5.33
CA THR A 267 -9.02 -3.58 5.99
C THR A 267 -7.94 -2.80 5.20
N PRO A 268 -7.74 -1.50 5.49
CA PRO A 268 -6.64 -0.73 4.91
C PRO A 268 -5.29 -1.44 5.10
N GLY A 269 -4.46 -1.47 4.06
CA GLY A 269 -3.17 -2.17 4.05
C GLY A 269 -3.26 -3.69 3.85
N ARG A 270 -4.45 -4.30 3.85
CA ARG A 270 -4.67 -5.73 3.55
C ARG A 270 -5.22 -5.93 2.14
N VAL A 271 -4.89 -7.05 1.53
CA VAL A 271 -5.33 -7.44 0.18
C VAL A 271 -5.82 -8.88 0.17
N LEU A 272 -6.58 -9.25 -0.84
CA LEU A 272 -7.06 -10.61 -1.08
C LEU A 272 -6.84 -10.97 -2.55
N SER A 273 -5.89 -11.86 -2.80
CA SER A 273 -5.53 -12.31 -4.14
C SER A 273 -5.18 -11.17 -5.10
N PRO A 274 -4.17 -10.34 -4.77
CA PRO A 274 -3.73 -9.25 -5.63
C PRO A 274 -3.24 -9.80 -6.98
N ARG A 275 -3.53 -9.08 -8.06
CA ARG A 275 -3.09 -9.40 -9.42
C ARG A 275 -2.27 -8.26 -10.02
N GLY A 276 -2.88 -7.43 -10.87
CA GLY A 276 -2.22 -6.32 -11.54
C GLY A 276 -1.67 -5.31 -10.54
N LEU A 277 -0.49 -4.79 -10.87
CA LEU A 277 0.24 -3.80 -10.11
C LEU A 277 0.62 -2.66 -11.05
N ALA A 278 0.58 -1.42 -10.55
CA ALA A 278 1.11 -0.26 -11.24
C ALA A 278 1.73 0.69 -10.21
N LEU A 279 2.84 1.35 -10.55
CA LEU A 279 3.44 2.37 -9.69
C LEU A 279 3.18 3.76 -10.27
N SER A 280 2.69 4.68 -9.45
CA SER A 280 2.54 6.08 -9.82
C SER A 280 3.88 6.83 -9.76
N LYS A 281 3.94 8.05 -10.32
CA LYS A 281 5.14 8.90 -10.24
C LYS A 281 5.45 9.33 -8.81
N GLU A 282 4.43 9.39 -7.96
CA GLU A 282 4.50 9.72 -6.54
C GLU A 282 4.80 8.48 -5.69
N GLU A 283 5.24 7.37 -6.30
CA GLU A 283 5.52 6.08 -5.63
C GLU A 283 4.29 5.48 -4.92
N SER A 284 3.09 5.82 -5.37
CA SER A 284 1.86 5.14 -4.96
C SER A 284 1.72 3.85 -5.75
N LEU A 285 1.83 2.71 -5.08
CA LEU A 285 1.54 1.40 -5.64
C LEU A 285 0.03 1.18 -5.73
N ILE A 286 -0.46 1.03 -6.95
CA ILE A 286 -1.86 0.75 -7.27
C ILE A 286 -1.99 -0.76 -7.49
N ILE A 287 -2.92 -1.38 -6.78
CA ILE A 287 -3.07 -2.84 -6.74
C ILE A 287 -4.48 -3.18 -7.17
N SER A 288 -4.64 -4.06 -8.16
CA SER A 288 -5.93 -4.70 -8.41
C SER A 288 -6.14 -5.80 -7.37
N ASP A 289 -6.91 -5.50 -6.34
CA ASP A 289 -7.24 -6.40 -5.23
C ASP A 289 -8.44 -7.27 -5.63
N GLN A 290 -8.16 -8.26 -6.49
CA GLN A 290 -9.17 -9.01 -7.23
C GLN A 290 -10.18 -9.70 -6.31
N GLY A 291 -9.72 -10.30 -5.21
CA GLY A 291 -10.59 -11.03 -4.28
C GLY A 291 -11.58 -10.10 -3.57
N ASN A 292 -11.22 -8.84 -3.38
CA ASN A 292 -12.09 -7.83 -2.77
C ASN A 292 -12.81 -6.94 -3.80
N ASN A 293 -12.64 -7.18 -5.10
CA ASN A 293 -13.21 -6.38 -6.21
C ASN A 293 -12.95 -4.86 -6.08
N ARG A 294 -11.73 -4.48 -5.69
CA ARG A 294 -11.35 -3.05 -5.53
C ARG A 294 -9.99 -2.74 -6.12
N ILE A 295 -9.74 -1.45 -6.33
CA ILE A 295 -8.40 -0.91 -6.54
C ILE A 295 -7.88 -0.39 -5.20
N HIS A 296 -6.72 -0.89 -4.77
CA HIS A 296 -6.10 -0.50 -3.51
C HIS A 296 -4.91 0.40 -3.80
N PHE A 297 -4.88 1.57 -3.16
CA PHE A 297 -3.77 2.50 -3.22
C PHE A 297 -2.86 2.28 -2.02
N PHE A 298 -1.63 1.88 -2.26
CA PHE A 298 -0.62 1.63 -1.26
C PHE A 298 0.55 2.58 -1.47
N GLN A 299 0.68 3.58 -0.62
CA GLN A 299 1.75 4.56 -0.74
C GLN A 299 3.06 3.94 -0.23
N LEU A 300 4.00 3.64 -1.13
CA LEU A 300 5.32 3.17 -0.74
C LEU A 300 6.06 4.31 -0.03
N GLY A 301 6.75 4.00 1.07
CA GLY A 301 7.46 5.02 1.84
C GLY A 301 6.56 6.07 2.50
N LYS A 302 5.22 5.88 2.58
CA LYS A 302 4.33 6.84 3.26
C LYS A 302 4.78 7.13 4.68
N VAL A 303 5.14 6.09 5.41
CA VAL A 303 5.66 6.20 6.77
C VAL A 303 6.97 7.01 6.78
N ALA A 304 7.89 6.75 5.84
CA ALA A 304 9.12 7.53 5.71
C ALA A 304 8.84 9.01 5.37
N SER A 305 7.86 9.32 4.52
CA SER A 305 7.45 10.70 4.20
C SER A 305 6.80 11.41 5.40
N ILE A 306 5.92 10.72 6.13
CA ILE A 306 5.29 11.24 7.35
C ILE A 306 6.35 11.51 8.41
N ILE A 307 7.30 10.59 8.59
CA ILE A 307 8.42 10.74 9.52
C ILE A 307 9.31 11.92 9.10
N ARG A 308 9.61 12.08 7.81
CA ARG A 308 10.39 13.22 7.30
C ARG A 308 9.70 14.55 7.62
N ASP A 309 8.40 14.64 7.40
CA ASP A 309 7.63 15.84 7.70
C ASP A 309 7.57 16.09 9.22
N ALA A 310 7.36 15.05 10.03
CA ALA A 310 7.40 15.14 11.49
C ALA A 310 8.76 15.63 12.01
N LYS A 311 9.87 15.11 11.47
CA LYS A 311 11.23 15.58 11.78
C LYS A 311 11.40 17.06 11.43
N ALA A 312 10.89 17.50 10.28
CA ALA A 312 10.99 18.90 9.85
C ALA A 312 10.23 19.87 10.78
N PHE A 313 9.10 19.43 11.36
CA PHE A 313 8.39 20.21 12.40
C PHE A 313 9.13 20.18 13.74
N ALA A 314 9.61 19.00 14.16
CA ALA A 314 10.34 18.82 15.41
C ALA A 314 11.62 19.69 15.48
N ILE A 315 12.38 19.79 14.38
CA ILE A 315 13.58 20.64 14.29
C ILE A 315 13.26 22.13 14.49
N LYS A 316 12.01 22.54 14.25
CA LYS A 316 11.52 23.92 14.43
C LYS A 316 10.74 24.10 15.73
N ASP A 317 10.85 23.16 16.68
CA ASP A 317 10.09 23.11 17.94
C ASP A 317 8.55 23.12 17.76
N ARG A 318 8.06 22.78 16.57
CA ARG A 318 6.62 22.70 16.25
C ARG A 318 6.04 21.34 16.60
N TRP A 319 6.15 20.95 17.88
CA TRP A 319 5.73 19.63 18.35
C TRP A 319 4.21 19.41 18.27
N ASP A 320 3.41 20.48 18.35
CA ASP A 320 1.95 20.43 18.15
C ASP A 320 1.59 19.95 16.73
N ASP A 321 2.41 20.27 15.71
CA ASP A 321 2.24 19.79 14.33
C ASP A 321 2.90 18.42 14.10
N ALA A 322 3.98 18.13 14.82
CA ALA A 322 4.72 16.87 14.69
C ALA A 322 3.94 15.69 15.29
N MET A 323 3.33 15.86 16.48
CA MET A 323 2.65 14.80 17.22
C MET A 323 1.63 13.98 16.41
N PRO A 324 0.63 14.60 15.74
CA PRO A 324 -0.37 13.82 14.99
C PRO A 324 0.25 13.03 13.83
N ARG A 325 1.36 13.51 13.26
CA ARG A 325 2.10 12.81 12.19
C ARG A 325 2.86 11.61 12.75
N ILE A 326 3.49 11.76 13.92
CA ILE A 326 4.18 10.65 14.58
C ILE A 326 3.17 9.56 14.97
N GLU A 327 2.01 9.93 15.53
CA GLU A 327 0.93 8.99 15.83
C GLU A 327 0.41 8.30 14.56
N GLN A 328 0.24 9.04 13.47
CA GLN A 328 -0.13 8.47 12.17
C GLN A 328 0.92 7.46 11.68
N ALA A 329 2.21 7.77 11.78
CA ALA A 329 3.29 6.87 11.40
C ALA A 329 3.28 5.59 12.25
N LEU A 330 3.13 5.70 13.56
CA LEU A 330 3.07 4.55 14.48
C LEU A 330 1.80 3.71 14.33
N ASN A 331 0.68 4.32 13.94
CA ASN A 331 -0.54 3.57 13.60
C ASN A 331 -0.37 2.74 12.32
N LEU A 332 0.45 3.20 11.37
CA LEU A 332 0.77 2.48 10.13
C LEU A 332 1.84 1.41 10.36
N GLU A 333 2.92 1.74 11.07
CA GLU A 333 4.04 0.87 11.40
C GLU A 333 4.43 1.00 12.89
N PRO A 334 3.82 0.20 13.80
CA PRO A 334 4.01 0.33 15.26
C PRO A 334 5.45 0.11 15.77
N ASN A 335 6.28 -0.54 14.96
CA ASN A 335 7.66 -0.91 15.28
C ASN A 335 8.69 -0.06 14.51
N GLN A 336 8.28 1.02 13.85
CA GLN A 336 9.23 1.90 13.15
C GLN A 336 10.03 2.70 14.19
N GLN A 337 11.36 2.52 14.18
CA GLN A 337 12.24 3.05 15.22
C GLN A 337 12.29 4.59 15.26
N ASP A 338 12.54 5.26 14.13
CA ASP A 338 12.54 6.74 14.05
C ASP A 338 11.24 7.38 14.57
N ALA A 339 10.08 6.77 14.30
CA ALA A 339 8.79 7.26 14.77
C ALA A 339 8.65 7.05 16.29
N ARG A 340 9.15 5.94 16.82
CA ARG A 340 9.21 5.70 18.28
C ARG A 340 10.13 6.70 18.97
N ASP A 341 11.31 6.95 18.42
CA ASP A 341 12.28 7.90 18.97
C ASP A 341 11.71 9.34 18.96
N LEU A 342 11.04 9.73 17.86
CA LEU A 342 10.34 11.02 17.79
C LEU A 342 9.18 11.12 18.80
N MET A 343 8.44 10.03 19.03
CA MET A 343 7.36 10.00 20.01
C MET A 343 7.89 10.20 21.44
N VAL A 344 9.02 9.56 21.78
CA VAL A 344 9.69 9.77 23.07
C VAL A 344 10.04 11.25 23.27
N ASN A 345 10.67 11.87 22.27
CA ASN A 345 11.02 13.29 22.33
C ASN A 345 9.80 14.20 22.46
N ALA A 346 8.73 13.93 21.70
CA ALA A 346 7.49 14.69 21.78
C ALA A 346 6.84 14.60 23.16
N LEU A 347 6.77 13.40 23.74
CA LEU A 347 6.17 13.18 25.06
C LEU A 347 6.97 13.85 26.18
N HIS A 348 8.32 13.86 26.10
CA HIS A 348 9.15 14.65 27.01
C HIS A 348 8.85 16.15 26.88
N TYR A 349 8.79 16.68 25.65
CA TYR A 349 8.45 18.09 25.41
C TYR A 349 7.08 18.48 26.00
N PHE A 350 6.03 17.69 25.73
CA PHE A 350 4.69 17.97 26.27
C PHE A 350 4.62 17.78 27.79
N GLY A 351 5.37 16.82 28.34
CA GLY A 351 5.51 16.62 29.77
C GLY A 351 6.14 17.83 30.46
N ASP A 352 7.28 18.29 29.95
CA ASP A 352 8.02 19.44 30.48
C ASP A 352 7.19 20.73 30.38
N ARG A 353 6.55 20.96 29.23
CA ARG A 353 5.63 22.09 29.01
C ARG A 353 4.43 22.04 29.96
N SER A 354 3.86 20.86 30.23
CA SER A 354 2.75 20.71 31.16
C SER A 354 3.18 20.94 32.61
N TYR A 355 4.38 20.48 32.98
CA TYR A 355 4.96 20.70 34.30
C TYR A 355 5.20 22.19 34.57
N GLN A 356 5.77 22.92 33.61
CA GLN A 356 5.98 24.37 33.70
C GLN A 356 4.67 25.16 33.83
N ASN A 357 3.59 24.66 33.23
CA ASN A 357 2.25 25.23 33.35
C ASN A 357 1.48 24.73 34.60
N GLU A 358 2.17 24.08 35.54
CA GLU A 358 1.60 23.52 36.78
C GLU A 358 0.48 22.48 36.56
N ASN A 359 0.36 21.94 35.35
CA ASN A 359 -0.59 20.89 35.02
C ASN A 359 0.03 19.51 35.25
N TYR A 360 0.25 19.19 36.53
CA TYR A 360 0.98 18.00 36.96
C TYR A 360 0.33 16.68 36.53
N SER A 361 -1.00 16.63 36.41
CA SER A 361 -1.70 15.42 35.93
C SER A 361 -1.38 15.12 34.46
N LYS A 362 -1.36 16.14 33.59
CA LYS A 362 -0.97 15.97 32.17
C LYS A 362 0.52 15.68 32.01
N ALA A 363 1.36 16.28 32.86
CA ALA A 363 2.79 15.99 32.88
C ALA A 363 3.03 14.51 33.25
N GLU A 364 2.38 14.01 34.30
CA GLU A 364 2.45 12.61 34.72
C GLU A 364 2.04 11.65 33.60
N GLU A 365 0.91 11.91 32.94
CA GLU A 365 0.41 11.10 31.83
C GLU A 365 1.42 11.02 30.68
N SER A 366 2.01 12.15 30.31
CA SER A 366 2.99 12.23 29.22
C SER A 366 4.25 11.41 29.54
N TYR A 367 4.81 11.56 30.74
CA TYR A 367 5.99 10.80 31.15
C TYR A 367 5.72 9.31 31.27
N ARG A 368 4.54 8.89 31.76
CA ARG A 368 4.17 7.47 31.79
C ARG A 368 4.03 6.90 30.38
N ARG A 369 3.50 7.67 29.43
CA ARG A 369 3.42 7.25 28.01
C ARG A 369 4.81 7.03 27.41
N VAL A 370 5.86 7.74 27.84
CA VAL A 370 7.24 7.51 27.34
C VAL A 370 7.66 6.06 27.52
N LEU A 371 7.34 5.45 28.67
CA LEU A 371 7.74 4.08 29.01
C LEU A 371 7.11 3.01 28.10
N ILE A 372 6.04 3.34 27.37
CA ILE A 372 5.45 2.46 26.35
C ILE A 372 6.40 2.33 25.14
N TYR A 373 7.11 3.41 24.82
CA TYR A 373 7.97 3.50 23.64
C TYR A 373 9.44 3.25 23.97
N ASN A 374 9.90 3.69 25.15
CA ASN A 374 11.24 3.45 25.68
C ASN A 374 11.19 3.06 27.17
N PRO A 375 11.06 1.76 27.50
CA PRO A 375 10.98 1.28 28.89
C PRO A 375 12.25 1.51 29.73
N GLN A 376 13.39 1.75 29.09
CA GLN A 376 14.69 1.92 29.74
C GLN A 376 15.08 3.40 29.91
N ASP A 377 14.12 4.32 29.73
CA ASP A 377 14.36 5.75 29.90
C ASP A 377 14.58 6.09 31.38
N ASN A 378 15.84 6.38 31.73
CA ASN A 378 16.27 6.67 33.10
C ASN A 378 15.86 8.07 33.60
N GLU A 379 15.36 8.96 32.72
CA GLU A 379 14.90 10.29 33.12
C GLU A 379 13.48 10.27 33.66
N VAL A 380 12.63 9.39 33.11
CA VAL A 380 11.20 9.33 33.47
C VAL A 380 10.96 9.13 34.98
N PRO A 381 11.65 8.21 35.69
CA PRO A 381 11.46 8.07 37.14
C PRO A 381 11.73 9.38 37.90
N LYS A 382 12.81 10.08 37.54
CA LYS A 382 13.18 11.36 38.17
C LYS A 382 12.12 12.44 37.90
N LYS A 383 11.60 12.49 36.66
CA LYS A 383 10.55 13.44 36.29
C LYS A 383 9.22 13.14 37.00
N LEU A 384 8.87 11.86 37.16
CA LEU A 384 7.68 11.45 37.91
C LEU A 384 7.80 11.78 39.41
N ASP A 385 8.97 11.58 40.01
CA ASP A 385 9.23 12.00 41.38
C ASP A 385 9.08 13.52 41.54
N ALA A 386 9.65 14.31 40.61
CA ALA A 386 9.48 15.76 40.61
C ALA A 386 8.02 16.20 40.49
N VAL A 387 7.23 15.52 39.65
CA VAL A 387 5.77 15.73 39.52
C VAL A 387 5.07 15.40 40.84
N PHE A 388 5.43 14.30 41.50
CA PHE A 388 4.85 13.90 42.78
C PHE A 388 5.06 14.97 43.86
N TRP A 389 6.31 15.44 44.02
CA TRP A 389 6.63 16.47 45.01
C TRP A 389 5.93 17.80 44.71
N ALA A 390 5.90 18.21 43.45
CA ALA A 390 5.26 19.46 43.04
C ALA A 390 3.74 19.43 43.24
N LYS A 391 3.08 18.33 42.83
CA LYS A 391 1.63 18.12 42.97
C LYS A 391 1.17 18.09 44.43
N ASN A 392 2.01 17.57 45.33
CA ASN A 392 1.66 17.39 46.74
C ASN A 392 2.28 18.45 47.67
N LYS A 393 2.90 19.51 47.13
CA LYS A 393 3.66 20.50 47.90
C LYS A 393 2.89 21.07 49.09
N ASP A 394 1.63 21.47 48.90
CA ASP A 394 0.82 22.05 49.97
C ASP A 394 0.43 21.04 51.05
N LEU A 395 0.10 19.80 50.64
CA LEU A 395 -0.23 18.72 51.57
C LEU A 395 0.99 18.35 52.42
N ILE A 396 2.15 18.23 51.77
CA ILE A 396 3.42 17.90 52.41
C ILE A 396 3.82 19.01 53.38
N MET A 397 3.69 20.28 52.99
CA MET A 397 3.94 21.42 53.89
C MET A 397 3.02 21.40 55.11
N ARG A 398 1.71 21.16 54.92
CA ARG A 398 0.75 21.07 56.04
C ARG A 398 1.08 19.94 57.02
N VAL A 399 1.37 18.75 56.50
CA VAL A 399 1.74 17.58 57.32
C VAL A 399 3.07 17.82 58.04
N GLY A 400 4.05 18.42 57.36
CA GLY A 400 5.34 18.80 57.93
C GLY A 400 5.19 19.78 59.10
N PHE A 401 4.42 20.87 58.93
CA PHE A 401 4.14 21.80 60.02
C PHE A 401 3.38 21.16 61.18
N ALA A 402 2.41 20.28 60.89
CA ALA A 402 1.69 19.55 61.94
C ALA A 402 2.62 18.66 62.76
N LEU A 403 3.55 17.93 62.11
CA LEU A 403 4.56 17.11 62.78
C LEU A 403 5.52 17.95 63.63
N ILE A 404 6.01 19.08 63.11
CA ILE A 404 6.86 20.01 63.88
C ILE A 404 6.09 20.55 65.10
N GLY A 405 4.82 20.90 64.94
CA GLY A 405 3.94 21.32 66.03
C GLY A 405 3.79 20.24 67.12
N ILE A 406 3.61 18.98 66.73
CA ILE A 406 3.53 17.86 67.67
C ILE A 406 4.87 17.66 68.41
N ILE A 407 5.99 17.67 67.68
CA ILE A 407 7.32 17.48 68.28
C ILE A 407 7.64 18.61 69.27
N THR A 408 7.38 19.86 68.91
CA THR A 408 7.59 21.02 69.80
C THR A 408 6.72 20.95 71.04
N ALA A 409 5.45 20.53 70.92
CA ALA A 409 4.57 20.32 72.07
C ALA A 409 5.07 19.19 73.01
N LEU A 410 5.58 18.09 72.46
CA LEU A 410 6.17 16.99 73.25
C LEU A 410 7.44 17.43 73.99
N ILE A 411 8.30 18.21 73.34
CA ILE A 411 9.51 18.78 73.97
C ILE A 411 9.10 19.72 75.11
N LEU A 412 8.14 20.62 74.86
CA LEU A 412 7.66 21.56 75.88
C LEU A 412 7.04 20.82 77.08
N PHE A 413 6.25 19.79 76.83
CA PHE A 413 5.68 18.94 77.89
C PHE A 413 6.78 18.26 78.72
N TRP A 414 7.82 17.74 78.08
CA TRP A 414 8.95 17.15 78.78
C TRP A 414 9.70 18.16 79.66
N VAL A 415 9.96 19.36 79.13
CA VAL A 415 10.59 20.47 79.88
C VAL A 415 9.76 20.86 81.10
N ILE A 416 8.45 21.07 80.93
CA ILE A 416 7.53 21.41 82.02
C ILE A 416 7.53 20.30 83.08
N LYS A 417 7.44 19.03 82.67
CA LYS A 417 7.50 17.87 83.58
C LYS A 417 8.80 17.86 84.37
N THR A 418 9.95 18.09 83.74
CA THR A 418 11.25 18.15 84.43
C THR A 418 11.37 19.33 85.39
N MET A 419 10.82 20.51 85.05
CA MET A 419 10.77 21.65 85.97
C MET A 419 9.86 21.37 87.17
N PHE A 420 8.68 20.80 86.95
CA PHE A 420 7.76 20.43 88.01
C PHE A 420 8.37 19.40 88.96
N LEU A 421 9.04 18.37 88.43
CA LEU A 421 9.78 17.40 89.24
C LEU A 421 10.90 18.07 90.05
N ARG A 422 11.65 19.02 89.48
CA ARG A 422 12.64 19.78 90.25
C ARG A 422 12.02 20.59 91.39
N ILE A 423 10.88 21.24 91.16
CA ILE A 423 10.19 22.04 92.20
C ILE A 423 9.66 21.14 93.33
N VAL A 424 9.01 20.03 92.98
CA VAL A 424 8.40 19.11 93.96
C VAL A 424 9.46 18.35 94.79
N PHE A 425 10.62 18.05 94.21
CA PHE A 425 11.70 17.33 94.90
C PHE A 425 12.83 18.24 95.42
N SER A 426 12.71 19.57 95.30
CA SER A 426 13.65 20.56 95.85
C SER A 426 13.36 20.96 97.32
N HIS A 427 12.29 20.45 97.92
CA HIS A 427 12.04 20.57 99.36
C HIS A 427 12.26 19.22 100.05
N LYS A 428 13.54 18.88 100.26
CA LYS A 428 13.99 17.99 101.33
C LYS A 428 15.43 18.32 101.71
#